data_AF-A0A840HH65-F1
#
_entry.id   AF-A0A840HH65-F1
#
_cell.length_a   1.000
_cell.length_b   1.000
_cell.length_c   1.000
_cell.angle_alpha   90.00
_cell.angle_beta   90.00
_cell.angle_gamma   90.00
#
_symmetry.space_group_name_H-M   'P 1'
#
loop_
_entity.id
_entity.type
_entity.pdbx_description
1 polymer ?
#
loop_
_entity_poly.entity_id
_entity_poly.type
_entity_poly.pdbx_seq_one_letter_code
_entity_poly.pdbx_strand_id
1 'polypeptide(L)'
;MAWFSTEPNSFGTNEFTGWCTAADVAPMIAVNRGTRGGDAARNLVEILQPSRRNCVVGAPPQARLEDDLMGSSCGASAMRWRALADRAKQCRRLRGSCKRGGQMMRRVDHTIELAVCGSSLRNMPSFGQWEETVLKHSFDYVDYISIHTYLENYSHSASFLASTDVMDGFIDEVVVLADAVAAKRRSKKRLVLSFDEWNVWYRTRNEVAPAVDRWSMAPPILEEIYTMEDALASGGACIPC
;
A
#
# COMPACT_ATOMS: atom_id res chain seq x y z
N MET A 1 -18.15 -0.59 2.13
CA MET A 1 -16.71 -0.30 1.95
C MET A 1 -16.07 -1.43 1.16
N ALA A 2 -14.75 -1.39 0.92
CA ALA A 2 -14.02 -2.26 -0.03
C ALA A 2 -14.35 -3.77 0.08
N TRP A 3 -14.64 -4.25 1.30
CA TRP A 3 -14.91 -5.66 1.62
C TRP A 3 -16.40 -6.02 1.77
N PHE A 4 -17.30 -5.09 1.46
CA PHE A 4 -18.76 -5.28 1.62
C PHE A 4 -19.19 -5.70 3.05
N SER A 5 -18.46 -5.29 4.09
CA SER A 5 -18.80 -5.53 5.51
C SER A 5 -19.27 -4.25 6.20
N THR A 6 -19.97 -4.41 7.33
CA THR A 6 -20.33 -3.30 8.22
C THR A 6 -19.23 -3.09 9.26
N GLU A 7 -18.73 -1.86 9.36
CA GLU A 7 -17.72 -1.46 10.34
C GLU A 7 -18.39 -0.77 11.54
N PRO A 8 -18.44 -1.39 12.74
CA PRO A 8 -19.08 -0.82 13.92
C PRO A 8 -18.30 0.35 14.53
N ASN A 9 -17.02 0.53 14.17
CA ASN A 9 -16.09 1.50 14.73
C ASN A 9 -15.88 1.35 16.25
N SER A 10 -16.06 0.14 16.79
CA SER A 10 -15.76 -0.16 18.20
C SER A 10 -14.26 -0.25 18.49
N PHE A 11 -13.43 -0.41 17.45
CA PHE A 11 -11.98 -0.41 17.54
C PHE A 11 -11.41 0.60 16.53
N GLY A 12 -10.93 1.73 17.03
CA GLY A 12 -10.38 2.82 16.22
C GLY A 12 -8.93 3.12 16.55
N THR A 13 -8.49 4.32 16.19
CA THR A 13 -7.09 4.74 16.35
C THR A 13 -6.61 4.71 17.80
N ASN A 14 -7.45 5.06 18.77
CA ASN A 14 -7.07 5.07 20.18
C ASN A 14 -6.89 3.65 20.71
N GLU A 15 -7.82 2.75 20.38
CA GLU A 15 -7.77 1.35 20.76
C GLU A 15 -6.57 0.66 20.10
N PHE A 16 -6.32 0.94 18.82
CA PHE A 16 -5.17 0.42 18.09
C PHE A 16 -3.83 0.89 18.68
N THR A 17 -3.69 2.18 18.99
CA THR A 17 -2.45 2.70 19.61
C THR A 17 -2.24 2.15 21.03
N GLY A 18 -3.31 1.98 21.81
CA GLY A 18 -3.27 1.30 23.09
C GLY A 18 -2.82 -0.16 22.94
N TRP A 19 -3.35 -0.88 21.95
CA TRP A 19 -2.95 -2.25 21.63
C TRP A 19 -1.48 -2.34 21.21
N CYS A 20 -1.02 -1.45 20.32
CA CYS A 20 0.38 -1.39 19.88
C CYS A 20 1.33 -1.19 21.08
N THR A 21 0.94 -0.33 22.03
CA THR A 21 1.71 -0.11 23.26
C THR A 21 1.79 -1.39 24.11
N ALA A 22 0.67 -2.10 24.27
CA ALA A 22 0.63 -3.35 25.02
C ALA A 22 1.44 -4.48 24.35
N ALA A 23 1.53 -4.48 23.02
CA ALA A 23 2.28 -5.46 22.24
C ALA A 23 3.76 -5.06 21.99
N ASP A 24 4.21 -3.91 22.49
CA ASP A 24 5.56 -3.35 22.25
C ASP A 24 5.89 -3.21 20.75
N VAL A 25 4.94 -2.71 19.96
CA VAL A 25 5.11 -2.47 18.52
C VAL A 25 4.82 -1.02 18.15
N ALA A 26 5.48 -0.54 17.09
CA ALA A 26 5.24 0.78 16.52
C ALA A 26 4.11 0.73 15.48
N PRO A 27 3.13 1.65 15.53
CA PRO A 27 2.04 1.68 14.56
C PRO A 27 2.44 2.34 13.23
N MET A 28 2.09 1.72 12.10
CA MET A 28 2.02 2.39 10.79
C MET A 28 0.56 2.75 10.49
N ILE A 29 0.25 4.04 10.39
CA ILE A 29 -1.11 4.56 10.27
C ILE A 29 -1.43 4.97 8.83
N ALA A 30 -2.38 4.29 8.21
CA ALA A 30 -2.90 4.68 6.90
C ALA A 30 -3.84 5.89 6.99
N VAL A 31 -3.69 6.87 6.09
CA VAL A 31 -4.64 7.99 5.93
C VAL A 31 -5.55 7.79 4.73
N ASN A 32 -6.84 8.08 4.89
CA ASN A 32 -7.80 8.01 3.80
C ASN A 32 -7.47 9.07 2.73
N ARG A 33 -7.12 8.60 1.53
CA ARG A 33 -6.86 9.41 0.33
C ARG A 33 -7.86 9.18 -0.81
N GLY A 34 -8.83 8.29 -0.62
CA GLY A 34 -9.89 8.03 -1.59
C GLY A 34 -11.03 9.03 -1.48
N THR A 35 -11.63 9.15 -0.28
CA THR A 35 -12.77 10.03 -0.01
C THR A 35 -12.44 11.22 0.87
N ARG A 36 -11.23 11.28 1.43
CA ARG A 36 -10.71 12.42 2.20
C ARG A 36 -9.40 12.96 1.61
N GLY A 37 -8.94 14.08 2.14
CA GLY A 37 -7.82 14.84 1.59
C GLY A 37 -6.72 15.17 2.61
N GLY A 38 -5.84 16.11 2.22
CA GLY A 38 -4.67 16.50 3.03
C GLY A 38 -5.02 17.09 4.41
N ASP A 39 -6.14 17.79 4.51
CA ASP A 39 -6.58 18.37 5.78
C ASP A 39 -6.98 17.30 6.80
N ALA A 40 -7.75 16.29 6.37
CA ALA A 40 -8.09 15.15 7.23
C ALA A 40 -6.85 14.39 7.71
N ALA A 41 -5.86 14.20 6.82
CA ALA A 41 -4.61 13.56 7.16
C ALA A 41 -3.79 14.39 8.17
N ARG A 42 -3.71 15.72 7.97
CA ARG A 42 -3.09 16.65 8.92
C ARG A 42 -3.75 16.56 10.30
N ASN A 43 -5.08 16.59 10.36
CA ASN A 43 -5.81 16.56 11.62
C ASN A 43 -5.57 15.24 12.38
N LEU A 44 -5.41 14.12 11.67
CA LEU A 44 -5.04 12.85 12.31
C LEU A 44 -3.65 12.92 12.96
N VAL A 45 -2.66 13.52 12.28
CA VAL A 45 -1.32 13.72 12.85
C VAL A 45 -1.38 14.57 14.11
N GLU A 46 -2.20 15.62 14.12
CA GLU A 46 -2.40 16.48 15.29
C GLU A 46 -2.99 15.72 16.48
N ILE A 47 -4.02 14.89 16.23
CA ILE A 47 -4.67 14.06 17.26
C ILE A 47 -3.70 13.03 17.85
N LEU A 48 -2.78 12.49 17.05
CA LEU A 48 -1.82 11.46 17.45
C LEU A 48 -0.59 12.01 18.21
N GLN A 49 -0.41 13.33 18.31
CA GLN A 49 0.78 13.88 18.97
C GLN A 49 0.98 13.50 20.45
N PRO A 50 -0.07 13.29 21.27
CA PRO A 50 0.12 12.88 22.66
C PRO A 50 0.68 11.45 22.83
N SER A 51 0.61 10.57 21.82
CA SER A 51 0.91 9.13 21.93
C SER A 51 2.24 8.67 21.32
N ARG A 52 3.22 9.58 21.17
CA ARG A 52 4.45 9.34 20.39
C ARG A 52 5.29 8.12 20.81
N ARG A 53 5.48 7.19 19.85
CA ARG A 53 6.75 6.86 19.14
C ARG A 53 6.41 6.21 17.78
N ASN A 54 7.08 6.63 16.71
CA ASN A 54 7.20 5.91 15.42
C ASN A 54 5.92 5.68 14.57
N CYS A 55 5.14 6.73 14.29
CA CYS A 55 4.05 6.63 13.31
C CYS A 55 4.56 6.84 11.86
N VAL A 56 4.54 5.79 11.05
CA VAL A 56 4.67 5.92 9.58
C VAL A 56 3.27 6.21 9.02
N VAL A 57 3.10 7.29 8.25
CA VAL A 57 1.81 7.59 7.61
C VAL A 57 1.84 7.21 6.13
N GLY A 58 1.10 6.15 5.78
CA GLY A 58 0.92 5.64 4.41
C GLY A 58 -0.45 5.99 3.84
N ALA A 59 -0.63 5.90 2.52
CA ALA A 59 -1.85 6.32 1.84
C ALA A 59 -2.38 5.17 0.95
N PRO A 60 -3.19 4.23 1.46
CA PRO A 60 -3.56 3.05 0.70
C PRO A 60 -4.29 3.43 -0.60
N PRO A 61 -4.03 2.73 -1.72
CA PRO A 61 -4.80 2.89 -2.94
C PRO A 61 -6.16 2.18 -2.76
N GLN A 62 -7.14 2.82 -2.12
CA GLN A 62 -8.51 2.29 -2.11
C GLN A 62 -9.60 3.29 -2.51
N ALA A 63 -10.33 2.81 -3.52
CA ALA A 63 -11.61 3.15 -4.13
C ALA A 63 -12.38 4.40 -3.68
N ARG A 64 -12.69 5.25 -4.66
CA ARG A 64 -14.00 5.89 -4.74
C ARG A 64 -14.78 5.26 -5.91
N LEU A 65 -15.97 4.75 -5.59
CA LEU A 65 -17.09 4.69 -6.52
C LEU A 65 -17.52 6.14 -6.78
N GLU A 66 -17.06 6.69 -7.90
CA GLU A 66 -17.66 7.75 -8.72
C GLU A 66 -16.52 8.42 -9.50
N ASP A 67 -16.62 8.24 -10.81
CA ASP A 67 -15.69 8.62 -11.87
C ASP A 67 -14.32 7.91 -11.87
N ASP A 68 -14.17 7.12 -12.93
CA ASP A 68 -13.00 6.39 -13.40
C ASP A 68 -11.64 6.99 -12.98
N LEU A 69 -10.70 6.07 -12.75
CA LEU A 69 -9.23 6.29 -12.64
C LEU A 69 -8.66 6.33 -11.21
N MET A 70 -8.77 5.26 -10.42
CA MET A 70 -7.73 4.83 -9.47
C MET A 70 -7.85 3.33 -9.20
N GLY A 71 -6.77 2.58 -9.43
CA GLY A 71 -6.71 1.12 -9.33
C GLY A 71 -7.01 0.61 -7.92
N SER A 72 -7.89 -0.38 -7.86
CA SER A 72 -8.22 -1.17 -6.68
C SER A 72 -7.44 -2.48 -6.70
N SER A 73 -6.74 -2.81 -5.63
CA SER A 73 -6.45 -4.21 -5.29
C SER A 73 -7.61 -4.76 -4.46
N CYS A 74 -8.45 -5.56 -5.13
CA CYS A 74 -9.21 -6.72 -4.66
C CYS A 74 -9.76 -7.37 -5.93
N GLY A 75 -9.57 -8.68 -6.09
CA GLY A 75 -9.81 -9.40 -7.35
C GLY A 75 -11.16 -9.06 -8.00
N ALA A 76 -11.13 -8.52 -9.22
CA ALA A 76 -12.18 -8.62 -10.25
C ALA A 76 -11.98 -7.72 -11.49
N SER A 77 -11.10 -6.70 -11.50
CA SER A 77 -11.11 -5.71 -12.61
C SER A 77 -9.83 -5.68 -13.48
N ALA A 78 -9.42 -6.83 -14.03
CA ALA A 78 -8.34 -6.88 -15.03
C ALA A 78 -8.74 -6.38 -16.43
N MET A 79 -9.97 -5.90 -16.64
CA MET A 79 -10.49 -5.57 -17.98
C MET A 79 -10.66 -4.07 -18.31
N ARG A 80 -10.27 -3.14 -17.41
CA ARG A 80 -10.68 -1.72 -17.53
C ARG A 80 -9.63 -0.70 -17.99
N TRP A 81 -8.44 -1.12 -18.41
CA TRP A 81 -7.44 -0.20 -19.00
C TRP A 81 -7.73 0.23 -20.46
N ARG A 82 -8.86 -0.19 -21.06
CA ARG A 82 -9.18 0.10 -22.47
C ARG A 82 -9.95 1.40 -22.73
N ALA A 83 -10.20 2.27 -21.75
CA ALA A 83 -10.92 3.53 -22.00
C ALA A 83 -10.18 4.78 -21.52
N LEU A 84 -9.71 5.53 -22.52
CA LEU A 84 -9.30 6.94 -22.55
C LEU A 84 -9.88 7.86 -21.45
N ALA A 85 -9.00 8.47 -20.64
CA ALA A 85 -9.23 9.79 -20.03
C ALA A 85 -7.91 10.46 -19.58
N ASP A 86 -7.32 11.26 -20.48
CA ASP A 86 -6.48 12.45 -20.25
C ASP A 86 -5.44 12.42 -19.08
N ARG A 87 -4.29 11.77 -19.32
CA ARG A 87 -3.12 11.68 -18.41
C ARG A 87 -2.77 13.00 -17.70
N ALA A 88 -2.97 14.15 -18.35
CA ALA A 88 -2.61 15.45 -17.80
C ALA A 88 -3.51 15.90 -16.62
N LYS A 89 -4.78 15.50 -16.57
CA LYS A 89 -5.69 15.81 -15.46
C LYS A 89 -5.41 14.92 -14.25
N GLN A 90 -5.13 13.63 -14.49
CA GLN A 90 -4.74 12.70 -13.44
C GLN A 90 -3.41 13.09 -12.81
N CYS A 91 -2.39 13.43 -13.60
CA CYS A 91 -1.11 13.96 -13.12
C CYS A 91 -1.26 15.26 -12.31
N ARG A 92 -2.14 16.18 -12.70
CA ARG A 92 -2.39 17.43 -11.94
C ARG A 92 -3.06 17.18 -10.59
N ARG A 93 -4.05 16.28 -10.54
CA ARG A 93 -4.71 15.87 -9.30
C ARG A 93 -3.73 15.16 -8.37
N LEU A 94 -2.94 14.21 -8.88
CA LEU A 94 -1.88 13.51 -8.14
C LEU A 94 -0.82 14.49 -7.60
N ARG A 95 -0.33 15.40 -8.45
CA ARG A 95 0.62 16.46 -8.06
C ARG A 95 0.12 17.29 -6.89
N GLY A 96 -1.12 17.77 -6.96
CA GLY A 96 -1.72 18.55 -5.89
C GLY A 96 -1.98 17.72 -4.64
N SER A 97 -2.33 16.45 -4.80
CA SER A 97 -2.77 15.57 -3.72
C SER A 97 -1.61 15.11 -2.83
N CYS A 98 -0.61 14.44 -3.40
CA CYS A 98 0.50 13.85 -2.64
C CYS A 98 1.41 14.93 -2.04
N LYS A 99 1.77 15.95 -2.84
CA LYS A 99 2.62 17.06 -2.39
C LYS A 99 2.00 17.82 -1.22
N ARG A 100 0.74 18.28 -1.38
CA ARG A 100 0.07 19.06 -0.33
C ARG A 100 -0.19 18.22 0.92
N GLY A 101 -0.57 16.95 0.75
CA GLY A 101 -0.76 16.03 1.88
C GLY A 101 0.51 15.89 2.72
N GLY A 102 1.62 15.49 2.10
CA GLY A 102 2.90 15.33 2.82
C GLY A 102 3.39 16.62 3.45
N GLN A 103 3.28 17.74 2.72
CA GLN A 103 3.66 19.05 3.25
C GLN A 103 2.81 19.47 4.46
N MET A 104 1.49 19.23 4.44
CA MET A 104 0.60 19.59 5.54
C MET A 104 0.89 18.76 6.79
N MET A 105 1.10 17.45 6.63
CA MET A 105 1.45 16.56 7.75
C MET A 105 2.80 16.96 8.36
N ARG A 106 3.83 17.20 7.54
CA ARG A 106 5.14 17.63 8.04
C ARG A 106 5.18 19.01 8.70
N ARG A 107 4.22 19.88 8.38
CA ARG A 107 4.08 21.17 9.07
C ARG A 107 3.58 21.02 10.50
N VAL A 108 2.79 19.97 10.78
CA VAL A 108 2.33 19.64 12.13
C VAL A 108 3.44 18.92 12.89
N ASP A 109 4.09 17.97 12.24
CA ASP A 109 5.18 17.21 12.85
C ASP A 109 6.30 16.92 11.84
N HIS A 110 7.48 17.49 12.07
CA HIS A 110 8.63 17.29 11.20
C HIS A 110 9.36 15.97 11.45
N THR A 111 9.04 15.26 12.54
CA THR A 111 9.69 14.01 12.96
C THR A 111 9.04 12.76 12.41
N ILE A 112 7.85 12.86 11.82
CA ILE A 112 7.18 11.73 11.19
C ILE A 112 7.89 11.29 9.92
N GLU A 113 7.76 10.01 9.62
CA GLU A 113 8.17 9.45 8.34
C GLU A 113 6.94 9.14 7.49
N LEU A 114 7.05 9.38 6.18
CA LEU A 114 5.92 9.28 5.26
C LEU A 114 6.20 8.27 4.15
N ALA A 115 5.25 7.37 3.92
CA ALA A 115 5.28 6.42 2.80
C ALA A 115 4.37 6.90 1.68
N VAL A 116 4.82 6.77 0.43
CA VAL A 116 3.97 6.93 -0.75
C VAL A 116 3.71 5.58 -1.39
N CYS A 117 2.47 5.36 -1.85
CA CYS A 117 2.14 4.08 -2.44
C CYS A 117 2.73 3.89 -3.83
N GLY A 118 3.41 2.76 -4.01
CA GLY A 118 3.78 2.22 -5.32
C GLY A 118 2.60 1.57 -6.02
N SER A 119 2.88 0.85 -7.10
CA SER A 119 1.88 0.04 -7.81
C SER A 119 1.43 -1.12 -6.93
N SER A 120 0.17 -1.51 -7.08
CA SER A 120 -0.42 -2.61 -6.30
C SER A 120 0.20 -3.98 -6.57
N LEU A 121 0.78 -4.18 -7.77
CA LEU A 121 1.49 -5.39 -8.19
C LEU A 121 2.50 -5.02 -9.29
N ARG A 122 3.60 -5.77 -9.40
CA ARG A 122 4.61 -5.60 -10.46
C ARG A 122 4.04 -5.75 -11.88
N ASN A 123 3.08 -6.64 -12.07
CA ASN A 123 2.49 -6.93 -13.40
C ASN A 123 1.45 -5.90 -13.86
N MET A 124 1.23 -4.82 -13.11
CA MET A 124 0.29 -3.77 -13.48
C MET A 124 0.77 -3.02 -14.73
N PRO A 125 -0.12 -2.69 -15.68
CA PRO A 125 0.26 -1.88 -16.85
C PRO A 125 0.83 -0.49 -16.51
N SER A 126 0.57 0.00 -15.30
CA SER A 126 1.06 1.28 -14.79
C SER A 126 2.41 1.21 -14.08
N PHE A 127 2.92 0.00 -13.78
CA PHE A 127 4.19 -0.17 -13.08
C PHE A 127 5.34 0.50 -13.84
N GLY A 128 6.30 1.07 -13.11
CA GLY A 128 7.36 1.93 -13.62
C GLY A 128 6.89 3.37 -13.81
N GLN A 129 5.81 3.57 -14.57
CA GLN A 129 5.27 4.91 -14.84
C GLN A 129 4.62 5.54 -13.60
N TRP A 130 3.94 4.74 -12.79
CA TRP A 130 3.27 5.17 -11.58
C TRP A 130 4.27 5.66 -10.53
N GLU A 131 5.28 4.84 -10.24
CA GLU A 131 6.38 5.13 -9.30
C GLU A 131 7.09 6.42 -9.70
N GLU A 132 7.48 6.55 -10.98
CA GLU A 132 8.11 7.77 -11.47
C GLU A 132 7.21 9.00 -11.26
N THR A 133 5.92 8.88 -11.60
CA THR A 133 4.97 10.00 -11.53
C THR A 133 4.71 10.43 -10.09
N VAL A 134 4.49 9.48 -9.18
CA VAL A 134 4.17 9.79 -7.79
C VAL A 134 5.38 10.38 -7.09
N LEU A 135 6.56 9.77 -7.27
CA LEU A 135 7.81 10.25 -6.71
C LEU A 135 8.19 11.62 -7.27
N LYS A 136 8.01 11.87 -8.57
CA LYS A 136 8.20 13.20 -9.16
C LYS A 136 7.42 14.29 -8.41
N HIS A 137 6.33 13.97 -7.74
CA HIS A 137 5.51 14.94 -7.01
C HIS A 137 5.66 14.90 -5.49
N SER A 138 6.10 13.78 -4.90
CA SER A 138 6.18 13.59 -3.45
C SER A 138 7.60 13.49 -2.89
N PHE A 139 8.64 13.31 -3.72
CA PHE A 139 10.02 12.95 -3.32
C PHE A 139 10.56 13.71 -2.08
N ASP A 140 10.35 15.02 -2.04
CA ASP A 140 10.92 15.87 -0.98
C ASP A 140 10.23 15.67 0.38
N TYR A 141 9.03 15.07 0.39
CA TYR A 141 8.17 14.94 1.56
C TYR A 141 8.05 13.51 2.07
N VAL A 142 8.41 12.50 1.27
CA VAL A 142 8.23 11.07 1.60
C VAL A 142 9.56 10.38 1.77
N ASP A 143 9.66 9.45 2.71
CA ASP A 143 10.89 8.73 3.05
C ASP A 143 10.87 7.32 2.48
N TYR A 144 9.66 6.76 2.32
CA TYR A 144 9.44 5.42 1.81
C TYR A 144 8.61 5.41 0.53
N ILE A 145 8.84 4.41 -0.32
CA ILE A 145 7.89 3.98 -1.36
C ILE A 145 7.41 2.56 -1.04
N SER A 146 6.10 2.33 -1.10
CA SER A 146 5.52 1.03 -0.83
C SER A 146 5.69 0.07 -2.00
N ILE A 147 5.89 -1.21 -1.70
CA ILE A 147 5.89 -2.30 -2.69
C ILE A 147 5.05 -3.46 -2.17
N HIS A 148 4.24 -4.02 -3.06
CA HIS A 148 3.25 -5.03 -2.71
C HIS A 148 3.45 -6.26 -3.61
N THR A 149 3.59 -7.45 -3.02
CA THR A 149 3.70 -8.71 -3.78
C THR A 149 2.97 -9.83 -3.06
N TYR A 150 2.36 -10.74 -3.81
CA TYR A 150 1.78 -11.94 -3.22
C TYR A 150 2.28 -13.16 -3.99
N LEU A 151 2.76 -14.15 -3.25
CA LEU A 151 3.25 -15.41 -3.79
C LEU A 151 2.04 -16.32 -4.05
N GLU A 152 1.98 -16.92 -5.24
CA GLU A 152 0.83 -17.75 -5.65
C GLU A 152 1.29 -19.06 -6.31
N ASN A 153 0.54 -20.14 -6.06
CA ASN A 153 0.85 -21.48 -6.60
C ASN A 153 -0.38 -22.20 -7.17
N TYR A 154 -1.16 -21.55 -8.04
CA TYR A 154 -2.33 -22.18 -8.66
C TYR A 154 -2.01 -23.42 -9.50
N SER A 155 -0.78 -23.53 -9.99
CA SER A 155 -0.33 -24.62 -10.86
C SER A 155 0.34 -25.79 -10.12
N HIS A 156 0.49 -25.70 -8.79
CA HIS A 156 1.22 -26.69 -7.97
C HIS A 156 2.59 -27.04 -8.55
N SER A 157 3.38 -26.01 -8.84
CA SER A 157 4.67 -26.13 -9.54
C SER A 157 5.84 -25.93 -8.60
N ALA A 158 6.92 -26.69 -8.81
CA ALA A 158 8.20 -26.49 -8.11
C ALA A 158 8.76 -25.06 -8.29
N SER A 159 8.35 -24.34 -9.34
CA SER A 159 8.71 -22.93 -9.55
C SER A 159 8.20 -21.99 -8.46
N PHE A 160 7.22 -22.41 -7.65
CA PHE A 160 6.70 -21.59 -6.56
C PHE A 160 7.79 -21.24 -5.54
N LEU A 161 8.71 -22.15 -5.23
CA LEU A 161 9.83 -21.86 -4.35
C LEU A 161 10.85 -20.87 -4.95
N ALA A 162 10.84 -20.68 -6.27
CA ALA A 162 11.62 -19.66 -6.96
C ALA A 162 10.91 -18.29 -7.04
N SER A 163 9.74 -18.14 -6.40
CA SER A 163 9.03 -16.85 -6.36
C SER A 163 9.82 -15.77 -5.62
N THR A 164 10.79 -16.17 -4.80
CA THR A 164 11.73 -15.27 -4.13
C THR A 164 12.61 -14.51 -5.11
N ASP A 165 13.06 -15.16 -6.20
CA ASP A 165 13.87 -14.51 -7.24
C ASP A 165 13.05 -13.45 -7.98
N VAL A 166 11.74 -13.68 -8.14
CA VAL A 166 10.82 -12.71 -8.72
C VAL A 166 10.62 -11.52 -7.79
N MET A 167 10.57 -11.75 -6.48
CA MET A 167 10.51 -10.71 -5.46
C MET A 167 11.80 -9.88 -5.42
N ASP A 168 12.96 -10.51 -5.51
CA ASP A 168 14.26 -9.83 -5.56
C ASP A 168 14.38 -8.91 -6.78
N GLY A 169 14.07 -9.41 -7.98
CA GLY A 169 14.04 -8.58 -9.18
C GLY A 169 13.04 -7.42 -9.09
N PHE A 170 11.91 -7.59 -8.39
CA PHE A 170 10.95 -6.51 -8.16
C PHE A 170 11.51 -5.41 -7.25
N ILE A 171 12.25 -5.79 -6.20
CA ILE A 171 12.94 -4.86 -5.31
C ILE A 171 13.92 -4.00 -6.11
N ASP A 172 14.78 -4.64 -6.91
CA ASP A 172 15.77 -3.96 -7.75
C ASP A 172 15.14 -2.96 -8.72
N GLU A 173 14.05 -3.35 -9.39
CA GLU A 173 13.34 -2.47 -10.32
C GLU A 173 12.82 -1.21 -9.62
N VAL A 174 12.24 -1.34 -8.42
CA VAL A 174 11.71 -0.20 -7.68
C VAL A 174 12.83 0.69 -7.12
N VAL A 175 13.95 0.10 -6.66
CA VAL A 175 15.16 0.85 -6.28
C VAL A 175 15.65 1.69 -7.45
N VAL A 176 15.79 1.10 -8.63
CA VAL A 176 16.23 1.80 -9.86
C VAL A 176 15.29 2.96 -10.21
N LEU A 177 13.98 2.76 -10.11
CA LEU A 177 12.98 3.80 -10.38
C LEU A 177 13.09 4.97 -9.40
N ALA A 178 13.22 4.68 -8.10
CA ALA A 178 13.40 5.69 -7.06
C ALA A 178 14.71 6.48 -7.25
N ASP A 179 15.79 5.78 -7.58
CA ASP A 179 17.11 6.34 -7.84
C ASP A 179 17.15 7.21 -9.09
N ALA A 180 16.45 6.81 -10.15
CA ALA A 180 16.31 7.64 -11.35
C ALA A 180 15.62 8.97 -11.04
N VAL A 181 14.60 8.98 -10.17
CA VAL A 181 13.94 10.22 -9.73
C VAL A 181 14.87 11.07 -8.87
N ALA A 182 15.64 10.46 -7.97
CA ALA A 182 16.66 11.14 -7.17
C ALA A 182 17.71 11.83 -8.06
N ALA A 183 18.22 11.11 -9.07
CA ALA A 183 19.21 11.60 -10.01
C ALA A 183 18.67 12.77 -10.86
N LYS A 184 17.45 12.66 -11.41
CA LYS A 184 16.78 13.76 -12.15
C LYS A 184 16.63 15.03 -11.30
N ARG A 185 16.48 14.87 -9.98
CA ARG A 185 16.40 15.97 -9.01
C ARG A 185 17.74 16.45 -8.48
N ARG A 186 18.85 15.79 -8.85
CA ARG A 186 20.21 16.01 -8.29
C ARG A 186 20.21 15.93 -6.76
N SER A 187 19.35 15.09 -6.20
CA SER A 187 19.23 14.92 -4.75
C SER A 187 20.17 13.84 -4.25
N LYS A 188 20.74 14.05 -3.05
CA LYS A 188 21.48 13.01 -2.33
C LYS A 188 20.55 12.11 -1.50
N LYS A 189 19.28 12.50 -1.33
CA LYS A 189 18.28 11.70 -0.61
C LYS A 189 18.03 10.39 -1.38
N ARG A 190 18.05 9.27 -0.67
CA ARG A 190 17.61 7.97 -1.14
C ARG A 190 16.35 7.59 -0.39
N LEU A 191 15.38 7.06 -1.10
CA LEU A 191 14.16 6.53 -0.50
C LEU A 191 14.44 5.11 -0.02
N VAL A 192 13.76 4.72 1.05
CA VAL A 192 13.77 3.35 1.55
C VAL A 192 12.54 2.63 0.99
N LEU A 193 12.63 1.32 0.76
CA LEU A 193 11.47 0.53 0.38
C LEU A 193 10.67 0.14 1.62
N SER A 194 9.36 0.34 1.58
CA SER A 194 8.41 -0.18 2.56
C SER A 194 7.72 -1.39 1.96
N PHE A 195 8.14 -2.58 2.34
CA PHE A 195 7.45 -3.81 1.94
C PHE A 195 6.26 -4.05 2.88
N ASP A 196 5.21 -3.24 2.72
CA ASP A 196 4.07 -3.18 3.63
C ASP A 196 2.94 -4.16 3.30
N GLU A 197 2.99 -4.82 2.15
CA GLU A 197 2.11 -5.93 1.81
C GLU A 197 2.90 -7.06 1.12
N TRP A 198 3.13 -8.15 1.84
CA TRP A 198 3.64 -9.38 1.25
C TRP A 198 3.18 -10.62 2.01
N ASN A 199 2.80 -11.66 1.28
CA ASN A 199 2.54 -12.99 1.83
C ASN A 199 2.30 -14.01 0.70
N VAL A 200 2.12 -15.27 1.04
CA VAL A 200 1.43 -16.24 0.19
C VAL A 200 -0.07 -15.98 0.24
N TRP A 201 -0.72 -15.80 -0.92
CA TRP A 201 -2.16 -15.58 -1.02
C TRP A 201 -2.72 -15.95 -2.39
N TYR A 202 -3.53 -17.02 -2.47
CA TYR A 202 -4.12 -17.48 -3.74
C TYR A 202 -5.38 -18.34 -3.60
N ARG A 203 -5.56 -19.12 -2.54
CA ARG A 203 -6.74 -19.99 -2.35
C ARG A 203 -7.98 -19.16 -2.06
N THR A 204 -7.89 -18.22 -1.13
CA THR A 204 -9.03 -17.39 -0.71
C THR A 204 -9.26 -16.17 -1.61
N ARG A 205 -8.45 -16.01 -2.66
CA ARG A 205 -8.48 -14.83 -3.53
C ARG A 205 -9.65 -14.83 -4.51
N ASN A 206 -10.04 -16.01 -4.99
CA ASN A 206 -11.13 -16.22 -5.96
C ASN A 206 -12.28 -17.05 -5.40
N GLU A 207 -12.12 -17.65 -4.23
CA GLU A 207 -13.24 -18.23 -3.51
C GLU A 207 -14.15 -17.09 -3.07
N VAL A 208 -15.34 -17.01 -3.68
CA VAL A 208 -16.42 -16.21 -3.15
C VAL A 208 -16.65 -16.73 -1.74
N ALA A 209 -16.25 -15.94 -0.72
CA ALA A 209 -16.48 -16.29 0.67
C ALA A 209 -17.90 -16.87 0.81
N PRO A 210 -18.05 -18.07 1.40
CA PRO A 210 -19.25 -18.88 1.30
C PRO A 210 -20.48 -18.04 1.65
N ALA A 211 -21.32 -17.72 0.65
CA ALA A 211 -22.56 -16.93 0.75
C ALA A 211 -22.65 -16.02 1.99
N VAL A 212 -21.60 -15.23 2.25
CA VAL A 212 -21.60 -14.37 3.42
C VAL A 212 -22.55 -13.22 3.10
N ASP A 213 -23.54 -13.01 3.96
CA ASP A 213 -24.46 -11.89 3.82
C ASP A 213 -23.66 -10.60 3.67
N ARG A 214 -23.91 -9.89 2.56
CA ARG A 214 -23.34 -8.57 2.36
C ARG A 214 -23.71 -7.71 3.56
N TRP A 215 -22.74 -6.95 4.04
CA TRP A 215 -22.84 -6.05 5.19
C TRP A 215 -22.94 -6.77 6.54
N SER A 216 -22.58 -8.05 6.60
CA SER A 216 -22.26 -8.72 7.86
C SER A 216 -21.12 -8.02 8.59
N MET A 217 -21.13 -8.14 9.93
CA MET A 217 -20.04 -7.68 10.79
C MET A 217 -18.98 -8.79 10.89
N ALA A 218 -17.71 -8.43 10.68
CA ALA A 218 -16.55 -9.33 10.80
C ALA A 218 -16.72 -10.71 10.13
N PRO A 219 -17.06 -10.79 8.83
CA PRO A 219 -17.15 -12.07 8.14
C PRO A 219 -15.77 -12.74 7.99
N PRO A 220 -15.72 -14.09 7.92
CA PRO A 220 -14.49 -14.83 7.71
C PRO A 220 -14.01 -14.63 6.27
N ILE A 221 -13.10 -13.68 6.07
CA ILE A 221 -12.53 -13.30 4.78
C ILE A 221 -11.01 -13.52 4.82
N LEU A 222 -10.45 -13.98 3.70
CA LEU A 222 -9.00 -14.14 3.51
C LEU A 222 -8.32 -15.14 4.47
N GLU A 223 -9.07 -16.08 5.03
CA GLU A 223 -8.56 -17.11 5.95
C GLU A 223 -7.82 -18.25 5.20
N GLU A 224 -6.57 -17.98 4.80
CA GLU A 224 -5.68 -18.96 4.15
C GLU A 224 -5.22 -20.06 5.13
N ILE A 225 -5.41 -21.33 4.75
CA ILE A 225 -4.80 -22.47 5.45
C ILE A 225 -3.46 -22.78 4.77
N TYR A 226 -2.37 -22.42 5.43
CA TYR A 226 -1.01 -22.58 4.89
C TYR A 226 -0.49 -24.02 4.98
N THR A 227 0.22 -24.43 3.94
CA THR A 227 0.95 -25.69 3.83
C THR A 227 2.43 -25.50 4.19
N MET A 228 3.17 -26.62 4.30
CA MET A 228 4.63 -26.58 4.47
C MET A 228 5.32 -25.86 3.30
N GLU A 229 4.83 -26.05 2.07
CA GLU A 229 5.39 -25.39 0.88
C GLU A 229 5.23 -23.86 0.96
N ASP A 230 4.07 -23.38 1.43
CA ASP A 230 3.83 -21.95 1.62
C ASP A 230 4.76 -21.38 2.70
N ALA A 231 4.97 -22.11 3.79
CA ALA A 231 5.92 -21.72 4.84
C ALA A 231 7.37 -21.65 4.32
N LEU A 232 7.76 -22.55 3.43
CA LEU A 232 9.08 -22.53 2.77
C LEU A 232 9.22 -21.32 1.84
N ALA A 233 8.20 -21.00 1.05
CA ALA A 233 8.21 -19.84 0.17
C ALA A 233 8.26 -18.52 0.96
N SER A 234 7.43 -18.39 2.01
CA SER A 234 7.47 -17.23 2.91
C SER A 234 8.80 -17.11 3.64
N GLY A 235 9.36 -18.24 4.11
CA GLY A 235 10.68 -18.28 4.73
C GLY A 235 11.78 -17.82 3.78
N GLY A 236 11.74 -18.30 2.52
CA GLY A 236 12.65 -17.86 1.47
C GLY A 236 12.56 -16.35 1.19
N ALA A 237 11.36 -15.78 1.21
CA ALA A 237 11.14 -14.34 1.02
C ALA A 237 11.73 -13.47 2.14
N CYS A 238 12.01 -14.04 3.31
CA CYS A 238 12.66 -13.35 4.43
C CYS A 238 14.19 -13.43 4.40
N ILE A 239 14.78 -14.24 3.52
CA ILE A 239 16.22 -14.42 3.47
C ILE A 239 16.83 -13.18 2.80
N PRO A 240 17.79 -12.50 3.43
CA PRO A 240 18.51 -11.41 2.78
C PRO A 240 19.32 -11.99 1.61
N CYS A 241 19.15 -11.41 0.42
CA CYS A 241 19.98 -11.67 -0.75
C CYS A 241 21.42 -11.15 -0.54
#